data_AF-A0A7C6SQ19-F1
#
_entry.id   AF-A0A7C6SQ19-F1
#
_cell.length_a   1.000
_cell.length_b   1.000
_cell.length_c   1.000
_cell.angle_alpha   90.00
_cell.angle_beta   90.00
_cell.angle_gamma   90.00
#
_symmetry.space_group_name_H-M   'P 1'
#
loop_
_entity.id
_entity.type
_entity.pdbx_description
1 polymer ?
#
loop_
_entity_poly.entity_id
_entity_poly.type
_entity_poly.pdbx_seq_one_letter_code
_entity_poly.pdbx_strand_id
1 'polypeptide(L)'
;MTSRERLLNAIRCRPVDRVPINTYELCARNSQSFENNQPSYQGLMQFIREHTDAVAMWNPAGNGVFALSAHPTEITYTRETEAARGLTTTRYQAVMPSGRVLRWTDKVYKDVMTTWHTEHICKTLQDVDDFLSIPFVPVAYDASDYARIRN
;
A
#
# COMPACT_ATOMS: atom_id res chain seq x y z
N MET A 1 20.30 -7.50 -22.65
CA MET A 1 18.93 -7.89 -22.25
C MET A 1 18.28 -6.70 -21.53
N THR A 2 17.00 -6.43 -21.74
CA THR A 2 16.28 -5.40 -20.96
C THR A 2 16.03 -5.88 -19.54
N SER A 3 15.72 -4.96 -18.61
CA SER A 3 15.35 -5.32 -17.24
C SER A 3 14.18 -6.33 -17.19
N ARG A 4 13.14 -6.09 -17.99
CA ARG A 4 11.97 -6.96 -18.07
C ARG A 4 12.32 -8.36 -18.57
N GLU A 5 13.09 -8.45 -19.66
CA GLU A 5 13.54 -9.73 -20.21
C GLU A 5 14.38 -10.51 -19.19
N ARG A 6 15.30 -9.83 -18.51
CA ARG A 6 16.18 -10.42 -17.51
C ARG A 6 15.40 -11.00 -16.34
N LEU A 7 14.47 -10.23 -15.77
CA LEU A 7 13.59 -10.68 -14.68
C LEU A 7 12.74 -11.88 -15.10
N LEU A 8 12.07 -11.81 -16.25
CA LEU A 8 11.21 -12.90 -16.72
C LEU A 8 11.99 -14.17 -17.07
N ASN A 9 13.21 -14.05 -17.60
CA ASN A 9 14.07 -15.21 -17.87
C ASN A 9 14.57 -15.84 -16.57
N ALA A 10 15.01 -15.04 -15.60
CA ALA A 10 15.45 -15.55 -14.30
C ALA A 10 14.33 -16.32 -13.56
N ILE A 11 13.11 -15.77 -13.52
CA ILE A 11 11.92 -16.44 -12.92
C ILE A 11 11.61 -17.77 -13.62
N ARG A 12 11.86 -17.85 -14.93
CA ARG A 12 11.65 -19.06 -15.75
C ARG A 12 12.86 -20.00 -15.77
N CYS A 13 13.87 -19.76 -14.93
CA CYS A 13 15.11 -20.54 -14.88
C CYS A 13 15.84 -20.60 -16.25
N ARG A 14 15.81 -19.52 -17.03
CA ARG A 14 16.51 -19.38 -18.32
C ARG A 14 17.81 -18.58 -18.17
N PRO A 15 18.80 -18.76 -19.08
CA PRO A 15 20.01 -17.95 -19.08
C PRO A 15 19.73 -16.43 -19.12
N VAL A 16 20.53 -15.67 -18.38
CA VAL A 16 20.48 -14.21 -18.29
C VAL A 16 21.88 -13.62 -18.50
N ASP A 17 21.97 -12.37 -18.95
CA ASP A 17 23.24 -11.67 -19.20
C ASP A 17 23.95 -11.22 -17.92
N ARG A 18 23.22 -11.09 -16.80
CA ARG A 18 23.72 -10.91 -15.44
C ARG A 18 22.65 -11.32 -14.42
N VAL A 19 23.03 -11.45 -13.14
CA VAL A 19 22.07 -11.62 -12.03
C VAL A 19 21.13 -10.39 -11.99
N PRO A 20 19.79 -10.58 -12.00
CA PRO A 20 18.86 -9.48 -11.81
C PRO A 20 18.97 -8.89 -10.40
N ILE A 21 18.90 -7.57 -10.29
CA ILE A 21 18.99 -6.85 -9.01
C ILE A 21 17.68 -6.09 -8.84
N ASN A 22 16.95 -6.37 -7.76
CA ASN A 22 15.75 -5.62 -7.40
C ASN A 22 15.93 -5.09 -5.97
N THR A 23 15.81 -3.77 -5.82
CA THR A 23 15.86 -3.09 -4.52
C THR A 23 14.47 -3.05 -3.91
N TYR A 24 13.96 -4.21 -3.50
CA TYR A 24 12.60 -4.40 -2.95
C TYR A 24 12.11 -3.18 -2.14
N GLU A 25 10.86 -2.77 -2.38
CA GLU A 25 10.19 -1.57 -1.85
C GLU A 25 10.72 -0.19 -2.31
N LEU A 26 11.89 -0.09 -2.96
CA LEU A 26 12.32 1.14 -3.64
C LEU A 26 11.82 1.14 -5.09
N CYS A 27 10.61 1.66 -5.28
CA CYS A 27 9.86 1.61 -6.53
C CYS A 27 10.25 2.76 -7.47
N ALA A 28 11.46 2.71 -8.05
CA ALA A 28 12.02 3.80 -8.85
C ALA A 28 11.23 4.21 -10.12
N ARG A 29 10.28 3.39 -10.56
CA ARG A 29 9.37 3.70 -11.68
C ARG A 29 7.96 4.10 -11.26
N ASN A 30 7.64 4.01 -9.97
CA ASN A 30 6.36 4.51 -9.46
C ASN A 30 6.53 5.97 -9.04
N SER A 31 6.14 6.90 -9.90
CA SER A 31 6.24 8.35 -9.61
C SER A 31 5.47 8.82 -8.37
N GLN A 32 4.53 8.02 -7.86
CA GLN A 32 3.76 8.33 -6.65
C GLN A 32 4.36 7.69 -5.38
N SER A 33 5.42 6.89 -5.49
CA SER A 33 6.05 6.32 -4.30
C SER A 33 6.76 7.40 -3.49
N PHE A 34 6.81 7.21 -2.17
CA PHE A 34 7.33 8.19 -1.22
C PHE A 34 8.76 8.62 -1.57
N GLU A 35 9.62 7.64 -1.86
CA GLU A 35 11.03 7.83 -2.19
C GLU A 35 11.26 8.63 -3.48
N ASN A 36 10.31 8.61 -4.43
CA ASN A 36 10.40 9.48 -5.62
C ASN A 36 9.94 10.92 -5.36
N ASN A 37 9.25 11.16 -4.24
CA ASN A 37 8.75 12.48 -3.85
C ASN A 37 9.59 13.14 -2.74
N GLN A 38 10.65 12.47 -2.27
CA GLN A 38 11.57 12.99 -1.26
C GLN A 38 12.90 13.45 -1.87
N PRO A 39 13.29 14.73 -1.72
CA PRO A 39 14.56 15.23 -2.27
C PRO A 39 15.80 14.43 -1.84
N SER A 40 15.81 13.94 -0.59
CA SER A 40 16.93 13.15 -0.05
C SER A 40 17.13 11.80 -0.75
N TYR A 41 16.12 11.29 -1.46
CA TYR A 41 16.17 10.01 -2.17
C TYR A 41 16.49 10.16 -3.65
N GLN A 42 16.49 11.38 -4.21
CA GLN A 42 16.61 11.59 -5.67
C GLN A 42 17.82 10.87 -6.30
N GLY A 43 19.01 11.03 -5.69
CA GLY A 43 20.23 10.38 -6.18
C GLY A 43 20.16 8.86 -6.12
N LEU A 44 19.62 8.31 -5.03
CA LEU A 44 19.44 6.86 -4.87
C LEU A 44 18.45 6.32 -5.90
N MET A 45 17.30 6.96 -6.08
CA MET A 45 16.29 6.52 -7.03
C MET A 45 16.79 6.61 -8.48
N GLN A 46 17.63 7.60 -8.79
CA GLN A 46 18.29 7.69 -10.10
C GLN A 46 19.26 6.52 -10.31
N PHE A 47 20.11 6.23 -9.32
CA PHE A 47 21.01 5.08 -9.38
C PHE A 47 20.25 3.76 -9.58
N ILE A 48 19.12 3.59 -8.89
CA ILE A 48 18.27 2.40 -9.03
C ILE A 48 17.71 2.30 -10.46
N ARG A 49 17.21 3.40 -11.03
CA ARG A 49 16.72 3.43 -12.42
C ARG A 49 17.79 3.01 -13.43
N GLU A 50 19.03 3.45 -13.22
CA GLU A 50 20.13 3.22 -14.16
C GLU A 50 20.77 1.83 -14.04
N HIS A 51 20.86 1.29 -12.82
CA HIS A 51 21.71 0.13 -12.55
C HIS A 51 20.97 -1.15 -12.14
N THR A 52 19.66 -1.09 -11.88
CA THR A 52 18.90 -2.22 -11.36
C THR A 52 17.80 -2.70 -12.31
N ASP A 53 17.06 -3.72 -11.89
CA ASP A 53 15.91 -4.26 -12.57
C ASP A 53 14.63 -3.91 -11.79
N ALA A 54 13.64 -3.35 -12.49
CA ALA A 54 12.47 -2.79 -11.84
C ALA A 54 11.31 -3.79 -11.74
N VAL A 55 10.80 -3.98 -10.52
CA VAL A 55 9.43 -4.45 -10.26
C VAL A 55 8.73 -3.32 -9.54
N ALA A 56 7.73 -2.71 -10.18
CA ALA A 56 7.00 -1.59 -9.62
C ALA A 56 5.76 -2.08 -8.87
N MET A 57 5.64 -1.71 -7.60
CA MET A 57 4.37 -1.80 -6.89
C MET A 57 3.46 -0.67 -7.38
N TRP A 58 2.28 -1.04 -7.89
CA TRP A 58 1.37 -0.12 -8.57
C TRP A 58 0.14 0.26 -7.75
N ASN A 59 -0.38 -0.66 -6.93
CA ASN A 59 -1.59 -0.48 -6.11
C ASN A 59 -2.70 0.29 -6.88
N PRO A 60 -3.23 -0.26 -7.99
CA PRO A 60 -4.24 0.41 -8.78
C PRO A 60 -5.46 0.78 -7.92
N ALA A 61 -6.10 1.89 -8.26
CA ALA A 61 -7.36 2.27 -7.64
C ALA A 61 -8.41 1.17 -7.85
N GLY A 62 -9.43 1.14 -7.01
CA GLY A 62 -10.51 0.17 -7.14
C GLY A 62 -11.70 0.53 -6.27
N ASN A 63 -12.75 -0.27 -6.34
CA ASN A 63 -13.97 -0.08 -5.55
C ASN A 63 -13.96 -0.85 -4.21
N GLY A 64 -12.80 -1.38 -3.79
CA GLY A 64 -12.67 -2.01 -2.48
C GLY A 64 -12.84 -1.00 -1.35
N VAL A 65 -13.64 -1.34 -0.35
CA VAL A 65 -13.98 -0.44 0.76
C VAL A 65 -13.30 -0.90 2.04
N PHE A 66 -13.58 -2.13 2.47
CA PHE A 66 -13.07 -2.72 3.69
C PHE A 66 -12.88 -4.22 3.51
N ALA A 67 -11.97 -4.83 4.28
CA ALA A 67 -11.72 -6.28 4.24
C ALA A 67 -11.46 -6.86 2.83
N LEU A 68 -10.82 -6.07 1.95
CA LEU A 68 -10.57 -6.44 0.54
C LEU A 68 -11.85 -6.81 -0.23
N SER A 69 -12.99 -6.21 0.13
CA SER A 69 -14.26 -6.41 -0.54
C SER A 69 -14.84 -5.10 -1.08
N ALA A 70 -15.55 -5.21 -2.21
CA ALA A 70 -16.39 -4.13 -2.74
C ALA A 70 -17.77 -4.03 -2.05
N HIS A 71 -18.03 -4.87 -1.03
CA HIS A 71 -19.27 -4.77 -0.26
C HIS A 71 -19.33 -3.43 0.48
N PRO A 72 -20.43 -2.66 0.36
CA PRO A 72 -20.58 -1.41 1.07
C PRO A 72 -20.44 -1.63 2.58
N THR A 73 -19.47 -0.94 3.18
CA THR A 73 -19.26 -0.95 4.63
C THR A 73 -19.18 0.49 5.09
N GLU A 74 -20.04 0.88 6.02
CA GLU A 74 -20.02 2.24 6.56
C GLU A 74 -18.82 2.39 7.49
N ILE A 75 -17.84 3.18 7.02
CA ILE A 75 -16.68 3.58 7.81
C ILE A 75 -16.76 5.09 8.01
N THR A 76 -16.66 5.51 9.27
CA THR A 76 -16.53 6.91 9.64
C THR A 76 -15.24 7.11 10.42
N TYR A 77 -14.69 8.31 10.38
CA TYR A 77 -13.47 8.62 11.11
C TYR A 77 -13.45 10.05 11.61
N THR A 78 -12.68 10.28 12.68
CA THR A 78 -12.24 11.60 13.12
C THR A 78 -10.74 11.71 12.93
N ARG A 79 -10.28 12.92 12.59
CA ARG A 79 -8.85 13.21 12.40
C ARG A 79 -8.48 14.44 13.20
N GLU A 80 -7.44 14.30 14.00
CA GLU A 80 -6.90 15.35 14.88
C GLU A 80 -5.40 15.52 14.59
N THR A 81 -4.95 16.77 14.44
CA THR A 81 -3.54 17.09 14.19
C THR A 81 -2.98 17.97 15.30
N GLU A 82 -1.99 17.45 16.02
CA GLU A 82 -1.20 18.16 17.02
C GLU A 82 0.07 18.72 16.35
N ALA A 83 -0.03 19.92 15.75
CA ALA A 83 1.06 20.51 14.94
C ALA A 83 2.40 20.63 15.70
N ALA A 84 2.37 20.98 16.99
CA ALA A 84 3.56 21.11 17.84
C ALA A 84 4.34 19.79 18.00
N ARG A 85 3.67 18.64 17.83
CA ARG A 85 4.27 17.30 17.91
C ARG A 85 4.44 16.64 16.55
N GLY A 86 4.01 17.31 15.48
CA GLY A 86 3.92 16.73 14.15
C GLY A 86 3.10 15.44 14.12
N LEU A 87 2.08 15.31 14.96
CA LEU A 87 1.32 14.07 15.11
C LEU A 87 -0.09 14.24 14.53
N THR A 88 -0.49 13.32 13.67
CA THR A 88 -1.88 13.17 13.24
C THR A 88 -2.42 11.86 13.76
N THR A 89 -3.52 11.91 14.50
CA THR A 89 -4.26 10.74 14.96
C THR A 89 -5.56 10.62 14.17
N THR A 90 -5.81 9.46 13.56
CA THR A 90 -7.09 9.15 12.91
C THR A 90 -7.76 8.01 13.66
N ARG A 91 -8.99 8.23 14.12
CA ARG A 91 -9.82 7.22 14.79
C ARG A 91 -10.91 6.82 13.87
N TYR A 92 -11.01 5.53 13.62
CA TYR A 92 -11.98 4.98 12.70
C TYR A 92 -13.01 4.16 13.47
N GLN A 93 -14.20 4.07 12.89
CA GLN A 93 -15.21 3.13 13.31
C GLN A 93 -15.92 2.55 12.08
N ALA A 94 -16.23 1.27 12.13
CA ALA A 94 -16.96 0.56 11.09
C ALA A 94 -18.13 -0.22 11.70
N VAL A 95 -19.31 -0.12 11.08
CA VAL A 95 -20.49 -0.88 11.48
C VAL A 95 -20.47 -2.24 10.79
N MET A 96 -20.47 -3.31 11.59
CA MET A 96 -20.45 -4.69 11.11
C MET A 96 -21.86 -5.17 10.75
N PRO A 97 -22.01 -6.22 9.94
CA PRO A 97 -23.32 -6.82 9.64
C PRO A 97 -24.12 -7.22 10.88
N SER A 98 -23.45 -7.58 11.97
CA SER A 98 -24.07 -7.89 13.27
C SER A 98 -24.63 -6.65 14.01
N GLY A 99 -24.36 -5.44 13.51
CA GLY A 99 -24.66 -4.16 14.17
C GLY A 99 -23.62 -3.73 15.21
N ARG A 100 -22.63 -4.59 15.53
CA ARG A 100 -21.50 -4.20 16.38
C ARG A 100 -20.62 -3.18 15.66
N VAL A 101 -19.96 -2.32 16.44
CA VAL A 101 -19.06 -1.29 15.91
C VAL A 101 -17.62 -1.65 16.28
N LEU A 102 -16.80 -1.91 15.26
CA LEU A 102 -15.36 -2.07 15.43
C LEU A 102 -14.69 -0.71 15.32
N ARG A 103 -13.61 -0.51 16.09
CA ARG A 103 -12.85 0.75 16.16
C ARG A 103 -11.37 0.48 16.08
N TRP A 104 -10.63 1.39 15.46
CA TRP A 104 -9.18 1.34 15.43
C TRP A 104 -8.60 2.75 15.37
N THR A 105 -7.32 2.87 15.72
CA THR A 105 -6.64 4.15 15.79
C THR A 105 -5.29 4.07 15.10
N ASP A 106 -5.10 4.96 14.13
CA ASP A 106 -3.83 5.15 13.46
C ASP A 106 -3.17 6.45 13.92
N LYS A 107 -1.84 6.41 14.02
CA LYS A 107 -1.01 7.60 14.24
C LYS A 107 0.01 7.72 13.13
N VAL A 108 0.20 8.94 12.64
CA VAL A 108 1.23 9.29 11.67
C VAL A 108 2.03 10.46 12.23
N TYR A 109 3.35 10.34 12.19
CA TYR A 109 4.27 11.40 12.57
C TYR A 109 4.79 12.09 11.32
N LYS A 110 4.92 13.41 11.39
CA LYS A 110 5.45 14.24 10.32
C LYS A 110 6.84 13.73 9.94
N ASP A 111 7.07 13.63 8.63
CA ASP A 111 8.34 13.21 8.03
C ASP A 111 8.75 11.75 8.33
N VAL A 112 7.84 10.92 8.89
CA VAL A 112 8.07 9.49 9.07
C VAL A 112 7.13 8.68 8.19
N MET A 113 7.68 7.86 7.29
CA MET A 113 6.94 6.99 6.38
C MET A 113 6.47 5.71 7.09
N THR A 114 5.72 5.88 8.18
CA THR A 114 5.14 4.78 8.94
C THR A 114 3.77 5.20 9.46
N THR A 115 2.80 4.30 9.37
CA THR A 115 1.50 4.44 10.04
C THR A 115 1.48 3.47 11.21
N TRP A 116 1.29 3.98 12.42
CA TRP A 116 1.23 3.15 13.62
C TRP A 116 -0.21 2.84 13.94
N HIS A 117 -0.59 1.57 13.83
CA HIS A 117 -1.84 1.05 14.39
C HIS A 117 -1.70 0.94 15.91
N THR A 118 -2.16 1.97 16.63
CA THR A 118 -2.08 2.04 18.10
C THR A 118 -3.26 1.40 18.81
N GLU A 119 -4.32 1.14 18.06
CA GLU A 119 -5.46 0.31 18.47
C GLU A 119 -5.85 -0.53 17.26
N HIS A 120 -5.88 -1.85 17.40
CA HIS A 120 -6.22 -2.76 16.30
C HIS A 120 -7.73 -2.90 16.10
N ILE A 121 -8.14 -3.22 14.87
CA ILE A 121 -9.54 -3.46 14.49
C ILE A 121 -10.15 -4.57 15.35
N CYS A 122 -9.50 -5.74 15.38
CA CYS A 122 -9.93 -6.89 16.16
C CYS A 122 -9.14 -6.98 17.47
N LYS A 123 -9.86 -6.96 18.60
CA LYS A 123 -9.28 -7.04 19.97
C LYS A 123 -9.70 -8.31 20.68
N THR A 124 -10.78 -8.92 20.20
CA THR A 124 -11.35 -10.16 20.71
C THR A 124 -11.64 -11.11 19.55
N LEU A 125 -11.84 -12.40 19.84
CA LEU A 125 -12.27 -13.37 18.83
C LEU A 125 -13.61 -12.98 18.18
N GLN A 126 -14.54 -12.42 18.97
CA GLN A 126 -15.81 -11.96 18.43
C GLN A 126 -15.64 -10.81 17.41
N ASP A 127 -14.61 -9.97 17.56
CA ASP A 127 -14.30 -8.94 16.56
C ASP A 127 -13.77 -9.56 15.26
N VAL A 128 -13.04 -10.68 15.35
CA VAL A 128 -12.62 -11.45 14.18
C VAL A 128 -13.84 -12.02 13.47
N ASP A 129 -14.77 -12.64 14.22
CA ASP A 129 -16.00 -13.19 13.66
C ASP A 129 -16.84 -12.11 12.97
N ASP A 130 -16.98 -10.93 13.60
CA ASP A 130 -17.67 -9.80 13.00
C ASP A 130 -16.98 -9.29 11.73
N PHE A 131 -15.65 -9.14 11.76
CA PHE A 131 -14.89 -8.69 10.60
C PHE A 131 -15.01 -9.68 9.44
N LEU A 132 -14.96 -10.99 9.72
CA LEU A 132 -15.12 -12.04 8.72
C LEU A 132 -16.56 -12.23 8.26
N SER A 133 -17.54 -11.68 8.98
CA SER A 133 -18.96 -11.69 8.57
C SER A 133 -19.27 -10.73 7.42
N ILE A 134 -18.35 -9.81 7.10
CA ILE A 134 -18.50 -8.88 5.97
C ILE A 134 -18.64 -9.69 4.68
N PRO A 135 -19.74 -9.53 3.91
CA PRO A 135 -19.91 -10.27 2.68
C PRO A 135 -18.79 -9.99 1.68
N PHE A 136 -18.26 -11.04 1.06
CA PHE A 136 -17.25 -10.87 0.02
C PHE A 136 -17.90 -10.60 -1.34
N VAL A 137 -17.79 -9.36 -1.79
CA VAL A 137 -17.94 -8.95 -3.20
C VAL A 137 -16.54 -8.71 -3.80
N PRO A 138 -16.20 -9.33 -4.95
CA PRO A 138 -14.92 -9.11 -5.62
C PRO A 138 -14.67 -7.64 -5.95
N VAL A 139 -13.44 -7.19 -5.72
CA VAL A 139 -12.99 -5.84 -6.05
C VAL A 139 -12.75 -5.72 -7.55
N ALA A 140 -13.29 -4.67 -8.15
CA ALA A 140 -12.93 -4.21 -9.48
C ALA A 140 -11.81 -3.16 -9.34
N TYR A 141 -10.73 -3.36 -10.08
CA TYR A 141 -9.59 -2.45 -10.14
C TYR A 141 -9.65 -1.60 -11.41
N ASP A 142 -9.31 -0.32 -11.26
CA ASP A 142 -9.07 0.60 -12.35
C ASP A 142 -7.59 0.59 -12.75
N ALA A 143 -7.35 0.03 -13.93
CA ALA A 143 -6.03 -0.08 -14.54
C ALA A 143 -5.65 1.15 -15.41
N SER A 144 -6.48 2.19 -15.45
CA SER A 144 -6.27 3.38 -16.30
C SER A 144 -4.92 4.06 -16.09
N ASP A 145 -4.39 4.00 -14.87
CA ASP A 145 -3.12 4.59 -14.46
C ASP A 145 -1.87 3.74 -14.82
N TYR A 146 -2.04 2.64 -15.56
CA TYR A 146 -0.94 1.72 -15.89
C TYR A 146 0.20 2.41 -16.65
N ALA A 147 -0.13 3.37 -17.50
CA ALA A 147 0.86 4.08 -18.31
C ALA A 147 1.92 4.79 -17.45
N ARG A 148 1.55 5.24 -16.25
CA ARG A 148 2.45 5.94 -15.32
C ARG A 148 3.56 5.06 -14.77
N ILE A 149 3.27 3.79 -14.51
CA ILE A 149 4.25 2.84 -13.92
C ILE A 149 5.03 2.03 -14.96
N ARG A 150 4.60 2.07 -16.23
CA ARG A 150 5.17 1.27 -17.30
C ARG A 150 6.52 1.79 -17.80
N ASN A 151 6.74 3.10 -17.70
CA ASN A 151 7.90 3.79 -18.27
C ASN A 151 9.04 3.87 -17.25
#